data_AF-A0A4R2C573-F1
#
_entry.id   AF-A0A4R2C573-F1
#
_cell.length_a   1.000
_cell.length_b   1.000
_cell.length_c   1.000
_cell.angle_alpha   90.00
_cell.angle_beta   90.00
_cell.angle_gamma   90.00
#
_symmetry.space_group_name_H-M   'P 1'
#
loop_
_entity.id
_entity.type
_entity.pdbx_description
1 polymer ?
#
loop_
_entity_poly.entity_id
_entity_poly.type
_entity_poly.pdbx_seq_one_letter_code
_entity_poly.pdbx_strand_id
1 'polypeptide(L)'
;MPKSSETKPTMIEPRKGTPSPRLVESEFRRRFLIRFQDKAFDALRPELDRIAAAAWDAYDHQRKAPHTRKAGPEFKDPDYELSVDWLAARDAIHAAQARHDDPEGPVRILLISGSSRSEHTCPGEMSKSYRLTRIAQARR
;
A
#
# COMPACT_ATOMS: atom_id res chain seq x y z
N MET A 1 -0.64 66.77 5.23
CA MET A 1 -0.50 65.41 4.67
C MET A 1 -1.30 64.46 5.55
N PRO A 2 -2.48 63.97 5.13
CA PRO A 2 -3.25 63.04 5.94
C PRO A 2 -2.51 61.70 6.02
N LYS A 3 -2.50 61.11 7.22
CA LYS A 3 -1.80 59.86 7.53
C LYS A 3 -2.42 58.71 6.73
N SER A 4 -1.58 57.94 6.03
CA SER A 4 -2.01 56.72 5.32
C SER A 4 -2.58 55.72 6.32
N SER A 5 -3.82 55.28 6.09
CA SER A 5 -4.44 54.21 6.85
C SER A 5 -3.80 52.88 6.47
N GLU A 6 -3.04 52.30 7.40
CA GLU A 6 -2.52 50.94 7.28
C GLU A 6 -3.69 49.96 7.11
N THR A 7 -3.76 49.31 5.95
CA THR A 7 -4.70 48.22 5.71
C THR A 7 -4.19 47.00 6.48
N LYS A 8 -4.86 46.63 7.58
CA LYS A 8 -4.58 45.37 8.29
C LYS A 8 -4.62 44.21 7.29
N PRO A 9 -3.61 43.33 7.25
CA PRO A 9 -3.65 42.16 6.38
C PRO A 9 -4.86 41.33 6.78
N THR A 10 -5.77 41.10 5.83
CA THR A 10 -6.93 40.23 6.02
C THR A 10 -6.38 38.84 6.35
N MET A 11 -6.68 38.32 7.55
CA MET A 11 -6.29 36.96 7.91
C MET A 11 -6.91 35.99 6.91
N ILE A 12 -6.08 35.36 6.08
CA ILE A 12 -6.53 34.39 5.08
C ILE A 12 -6.99 33.14 5.84
N GLU A 13 -8.24 32.73 5.65
CA GLU A 13 -8.77 31.54 6.30
C GLU A 13 -8.05 30.28 5.77
N PRO A 14 -7.51 29.39 6.65
CA PRO A 14 -6.86 28.17 6.22
C PRO A 14 -7.83 27.27 5.45
N ARG A 15 -7.39 26.73 4.30
CA ARG A 15 -8.18 25.75 3.55
C ARG A 15 -8.32 24.48 4.38
N LYS A 16 -9.56 24.10 4.71
CA LYS A 16 -9.90 22.96 5.57
C LYS A 16 -9.94 21.61 4.84
N GLY A 17 -9.64 21.58 3.55
CA GLY A 17 -9.67 20.33 2.79
C GLY A 17 -9.36 20.48 1.31
N THR A 18 -9.54 19.38 0.60
CA THR A 18 -9.43 19.27 -0.87
C THR A 18 -10.75 18.75 -1.43
N PRO A 19 -11.06 19.01 -2.72
CA PRO A 19 -12.23 18.43 -3.35
C PRO A 19 -12.24 16.90 -3.22
N SER A 20 -13.43 16.32 -3.13
CA SER A 20 -13.57 14.87 -3.05
C SER A 20 -12.91 14.20 -4.27
N PRO A 21 -12.01 13.22 -4.07
CA PRO A 21 -11.42 12.46 -5.17
C PRO A 21 -12.36 11.34 -5.67
N ARG A 22 -13.60 11.27 -5.18
CA ARG A 22 -14.54 10.19 -5.50
C ARG A 22 -14.87 10.20 -6.99
N LEU A 23 -14.65 9.06 -7.64
CA LEU A 23 -15.00 8.86 -9.05
C LEU A 23 -16.49 8.54 -9.17
N VAL A 24 -17.07 8.94 -10.30
CA VAL A 24 -18.34 8.38 -10.77
C VAL A 24 -18.11 7.00 -11.38
N GLU A 25 -19.16 6.17 -11.42
CA GLU A 25 -19.05 4.77 -11.88
C GLU A 25 -18.42 4.65 -13.26
N SER A 26 -18.84 5.47 -14.22
CA SER A 26 -18.34 5.43 -15.59
C SER A 26 -16.83 5.65 -15.68
N GLU A 27 -16.31 6.61 -14.92
CA GLU A 27 -14.88 6.91 -14.85
C GLU A 27 -14.12 5.83 -14.09
N PHE A 28 -14.68 5.28 -13.01
CA PHE A 28 -14.10 4.15 -12.29
C PHE A 28 -13.97 2.93 -13.21
N ARG A 29 -15.05 2.56 -13.91
CA ARG A 29 -15.08 1.42 -14.84
C ARG A 29 -14.09 1.62 -15.98
N ARG A 30 -14.03 2.82 -16.56
CA ARG A 30 -13.04 3.15 -17.60
C ARG A 30 -11.61 2.92 -17.10
N ARG A 31 -11.27 3.43 -15.92
CA ARG A 31 -9.92 3.26 -15.31
C ARG A 31 -9.64 1.81 -14.95
N PHE A 32 -10.63 1.06 -14.48
CA PHE A 32 -10.47 -0.35 -14.15
C PHE A 32 -10.15 -1.18 -15.40
N LEU A 33 -10.91 -0.97 -16.48
CA LEU A 33 -10.84 -1.74 -17.71
C LEU A 33 -9.67 -1.37 -18.63
N ILE A 34 -9.04 -0.21 -18.44
CA ILE A 34 -7.90 0.23 -19.27
C ILE A 34 -6.70 -0.74 -19.23
N ARG A 35 -6.62 -1.59 -18.21
CA ARG A 35 -5.57 -2.61 -18.04
C ARG A 35 -5.79 -3.87 -18.88
N PHE A 36 -6.98 -4.04 -19.48
CA PHE A 36 -7.40 -5.25 -20.19
C PHE A 36 -7.69 -4.94 -21.67
N GLN A 37 -6.76 -4.29 -22.37
CA GLN A 37 -6.91 -3.91 -23.78
C GLN A 37 -6.38 -4.96 -24.76
N ASP A 38 -5.57 -5.91 -24.29
CA ASP A 38 -5.04 -6.94 -25.16
C ASP A 38 -6.17 -7.82 -25.72
N LYS A 39 -6.03 -8.24 -26.99
CA LYS A 39 -7.04 -9.06 -27.69
C LYS A 39 -7.36 -10.36 -26.97
N ALA A 40 -6.45 -10.88 -26.15
CA ALA A 40 -6.71 -12.04 -25.31
C ALA A 40 -7.92 -11.87 -24.37
N PHE A 41 -8.30 -10.62 -24.06
CA PHE A 41 -9.44 -10.31 -23.18
C PHE A 41 -10.76 -10.08 -23.93
N ASP A 42 -10.77 -10.08 -25.27
CA ASP A 42 -11.99 -9.77 -26.05
C ASP A 42 -13.13 -10.74 -25.73
N ALA A 43 -12.82 -12.03 -25.66
CA ALA A 43 -13.79 -13.07 -25.29
C ALA A 43 -14.21 -13.02 -23.81
N LEU A 44 -13.42 -12.37 -22.95
CA LEU A 44 -13.65 -12.25 -21.50
C LEU A 44 -14.35 -10.94 -21.12
N ARG A 45 -14.80 -10.15 -22.11
CA ARG A 45 -15.40 -8.84 -21.85
C ARG A 45 -16.61 -8.91 -20.93
N PRO A 46 -17.55 -9.87 -21.08
CA PRO A 46 -18.69 -10.00 -20.17
C PRO A 46 -18.27 -10.27 -18.71
N GLU A 47 -17.25 -11.09 -18.49
CA GLU A 47 -16.72 -11.40 -17.17
C GLU A 47 -16.06 -10.18 -16.54
N LEU A 48 -15.24 -9.46 -17.33
CA LEU A 48 -14.60 -8.23 -16.90
C LEU A 48 -15.63 -7.15 -16.50
N ASP A 49 -16.75 -7.06 -17.21
CA ASP A 49 -17.83 -6.14 -16.85
C ASP A 49 -18.52 -6.50 -15.54
N ARG A 50 -18.70 -7.80 -15.24
CA ARG A 50 -19.21 -8.27 -13.94
C ARG A 50 -18.23 -7.98 -12.81
N ILE A 51 -16.94 -8.23 -13.04
CA ILE A 51 -15.89 -7.96 -12.05
C ILE A 51 -15.79 -6.45 -11.78
N ALA A 52 -15.84 -5.62 -12.83
CA ALA A 52 -15.82 -4.16 -12.68
C ALA A 52 -17.02 -3.64 -11.89
N ALA A 53 -18.21 -4.23 -12.08
CA ALA A 53 -19.40 -3.89 -11.30
C ALA A 53 -19.23 -4.24 -9.81
N ALA A 54 -18.71 -5.43 -9.49
CA ALA A 54 -18.42 -5.82 -8.11
C ALA A 54 -17.34 -4.93 -7.47
N ALA A 55 -16.31 -4.55 -8.22
CA ALA A 55 -15.27 -3.63 -7.76
C ALA A 55 -15.83 -2.21 -7.51
N TRP A 56 -16.73 -1.73 -8.36
CA TRP A 56 -17.44 -0.47 -8.16
C TRP A 56 -18.29 -0.52 -6.89
N ASP A 57 -19.08 -1.58 -6.70
CA ASP A 57 -19.88 -1.79 -5.49
C ASP A 57 -19.01 -1.76 -4.22
N ALA A 58 -17.78 -2.29 -4.27
CA ALA A 58 -16.84 -2.19 -3.15
C ALA A 58 -16.34 -0.77 -2.90
N TYR A 59 -16.00 -0.06 -3.98
CA TYR A 59 -15.53 1.32 -3.94
C TYR A 59 -16.61 2.29 -3.44
N ASP A 60 -17.84 2.16 -3.95
CA ASP A 60 -18.96 3.05 -3.65
C ASP A 60 -19.37 2.96 -2.17
N HIS A 61 -19.37 1.74 -1.62
CA HIS A 61 -19.61 1.46 -0.20
C HIS A 61 -18.37 1.68 0.70
N GLN A 62 -17.24 2.13 0.14
CA GLN A 62 -16.01 2.43 0.88
C GLN A 62 -15.53 1.27 1.78
N ARG A 63 -15.69 0.02 1.33
CA ARG A 63 -15.29 -1.16 2.11
C ARG A 63 -13.76 -1.24 2.20
N LYS A 64 -13.22 -0.86 3.36
CA LYS A 64 -11.77 -0.89 3.66
C LYS A 64 -11.29 -2.23 4.23
N ALA A 65 -12.19 -2.98 4.87
CA ALA A 65 -11.95 -4.32 5.40
C ALA A 65 -13.06 -5.24 4.87
N PRO A 66 -12.83 -6.00 3.79
CA PRO A 66 -13.88 -6.80 3.15
C PRO A 66 -14.35 -7.96 4.02
N HIS A 67 -13.49 -8.44 4.91
CA HIS A 67 -13.79 -9.49 5.88
C HIS A 67 -13.37 -9.03 7.27
N THR A 68 -14.30 -9.10 8.22
CA THR A 68 -14.09 -8.72 9.61
C THR A 68 -14.51 -9.83 10.55
N ARG A 69 -13.95 -9.80 11.76
CA ARG A 69 -14.48 -10.51 12.92
C ARG A 69 -14.28 -9.63 14.15
N LYS A 70 -15.04 -9.90 15.21
CA LYS A 70 -14.80 -9.32 16.53
C LYS A 70 -13.33 -9.47 16.94
N ALA A 71 -12.75 -8.39 17.44
CA ALA A 71 -11.34 -8.31 17.76
C ALA A 71 -10.92 -9.34 18.83
N GLY A 72 -11.73 -9.52 19.88
CA GLY A 72 -11.42 -10.42 20.99
C GLY A 72 -10.87 -9.72 22.25
N PRO A 73 -10.81 -10.44 23.39
CA PRO A 73 -10.51 -9.87 24.70
C PRO A 73 -9.11 -9.27 24.84
N GLU A 74 -8.18 -9.60 23.93
CA GLU A 74 -6.83 -9.04 23.90
C GLU A 74 -6.76 -7.61 23.35
N PHE A 75 -7.86 -7.08 22.81
CA PHE A 75 -7.97 -5.72 22.28
C PHE A 75 -8.77 -4.81 23.22
N LYS A 76 -8.51 -3.50 23.12
CA LYS A 76 -9.19 -2.48 23.94
C LYS A 76 -10.73 -2.53 23.79
N ASP A 77 -11.20 -2.82 22.59
CA ASP A 77 -12.62 -3.02 22.29
C ASP A 77 -12.79 -4.43 21.69
N PRO A 78 -13.18 -5.43 22.50
CA PRO A 78 -13.31 -6.80 22.05
C PRO A 78 -14.38 -7.03 20.98
N ASP A 79 -15.39 -6.17 20.93
CA ASP A 79 -16.52 -6.31 20.00
C ASP A 79 -16.30 -5.54 18.69
N TYR A 80 -15.19 -4.79 18.56
CA TYR A 80 -14.85 -4.08 17.34
C TYR A 80 -14.65 -5.07 16.17
N GLU A 81 -15.32 -4.81 15.05
CA GLU A 81 -15.16 -5.56 13.81
C GLU A 81 -13.82 -5.23 13.16
N LEU A 82 -12.83 -6.08 13.40
CA LEU A 82 -11.46 -5.91 12.94
C LEU A 82 -11.18 -6.72 11.67
N SER A 83 -10.36 -6.17 10.78
CA SER A 83 -9.94 -6.84 9.55
C SER A 83 -9.26 -8.18 9.85
N VAL A 84 -9.75 -9.25 9.23
CA VAL A 84 -9.16 -10.58 9.33
C VAL A 84 -7.71 -10.58 8.82
N ASP A 85 -7.43 -9.86 7.73
CA ASP A 85 -6.08 -9.76 7.16
C ASP A 85 -5.10 -9.07 8.12
N TRP A 86 -5.57 -8.08 8.89
CA TRP A 86 -4.74 -7.39 9.88
C TRP A 86 -4.42 -8.28 11.07
N LEU A 87 -5.38 -9.09 11.52
CA LEU A 87 -5.14 -10.10 12.55
C LEU A 87 -4.12 -11.14 12.07
N ALA A 88 -4.29 -11.67 10.85
CA ALA A 88 -3.34 -12.62 10.26
C ALA A 88 -1.93 -12.02 10.13
N ALA A 89 -1.82 -10.75 9.71
CA ALA A 89 -0.54 -10.07 9.62
C ALA A 89 0.13 -9.89 11.00
N ARG A 90 -0.64 -9.51 12.02
CA ARG A 90 -0.15 -9.42 13.41
C ARG A 90 0.38 -10.77 13.90
N ASP A 91 -0.38 -11.83 13.71
CA ASP A 91 0.01 -13.17 14.15
C ASP A 91 1.28 -13.65 13.44
N ALA A 92 1.41 -13.36 12.14
CA ALA A 92 2.63 -13.64 11.38
C ALA A 92 3.85 -12.87 11.90
N ILE A 93 3.68 -11.61 12.32
CA ILE A 93 4.75 -10.81 12.94
C ILE A 93 5.16 -11.42 14.28
N HIS A 94 4.21 -11.80 15.13
CA HIS A 94 4.51 -12.42 16.42
C HIS A 94 5.26 -13.75 16.24
N ALA A 95 4.84 -14.58 15.28
CA ALA A 95 5.53 -15.82 14.95
C ALA A 95 6.93 -15.58 14.36
N ALA A 96 7.15 -14.48 13.63
CA ALA A 96 8.46 -14.08 13.15
C ALA A 96 9.36 -13.62 14.31
N GLN A 97 8.81 -12.82 15.23
CA GLN A 97 9.52 -12.34 16.42
C GLN A 97 9.96 -13.50 17.31
N ALA A 98 9.07 -14.44 17.61
CA ALA A 98 9.41 -15.62 18.43
C ALA A 98 10.57 -16.44 17.83
N ARG A 99 10.64 -16.58 16.49
CA ARG A 99 11.75 -17.25 15.80
C ARG A 99 13.04 -16.42 15.74
N HIS A 100 12.93 -15.10 15.88
CA HIS A 100 14.07 -14.18 15.90
C HIS A 100 14.73 -14.15 17.29
N ASP A 101 13.91 -14.17 18.35
CA ASP A 101 14.36 -14.07 19.73
C ASP A 101 14.88 -15.39 20.32
N ASP A 102 14.72 -16.51 19.60
CA ASP A 102 15.23 -17.82 19.99
C ASP A 102 16.78 -17.84 20.04
N PRO A 103 17.39 -17.92 21.24
CA PRO A 103 18.85 -17.86 21.38
C PRO A 103 19.56 -19.11 20.85
N GLU A 104 18.87 -20.26 20.79
CA GLU A 104 19.38 -21.52 20.23
C GLU A 104 19.07 -21.63 18.72
N GLY A 105 18.36 -20.63 18.18
CA GLY A 105 17.99 -20.56 16.78
C GLY A 105 19.18 -20.30 15.85
N PRO A 106 19.05 -20.64 14.55
CA PRO A 106 20.11 -20.36 13.59
C PRO A 106 20.31 -18.86 13.41
N VAL A 107 21.57 -18.41 13.30
CA VAL A 107 21.90 -17.00 13.06
C VAL A 107 21.40 -16.57 11.68
N ARG A 108 20.43 -15.65 11.64
CA ARG A 108 19.88 -15.08 10.40
C ARG A 108 20.38 -13.64 10.22
N ILE A 109 21.21 -13.40 9.21
CA ILE A 109 21.68 -12.06 8.83
C ILE A 109 20.99 -11.63 7.53
N LEU A 110 20.38 -10.44 7.54
CA LEU A 110 19.86 -9.78 6.34
C LEU A 110 20.95 -8.89 5.74
N LEU A 111 21.32 -9.14 4.49
CA LEU A 111 22.24 -8.30 3.73
C LEU A 111 21.43 -7.41 2.77
N ILE A 112 21.51 -6.09 2.93
CA ILE A 112 20.79 -5.12 2.10
C ILE A 112 21.78 -4.40 1.19
N SER A 113 21.58 -4.49 -0.12
CA SER A 113 22.29 -3.65 -1.08
C SER A 113 21.57 -2.31 -1.21
N GLY A 114 22.18 -1.22 -0.73
CA GLY A 114 21.64 0.14 -0.86
C GLY A 114 21.95 0.84 -2.19
N SER A 115 22.32 0.10 -3.24
CA SER A 115 22.63 0.72 -4.54
C SER A 115 21.36 1.24 -5.21
N SER A 116 21.39 2.49 -5.68
CA SER A 116 20.30 3.11 -6.43
C SER A 116 20.21 2.66 -7.89
N ARG A 117 21.18 1.86 -8.36
CA ARG A 117 21.24 1.37 -9.74
C ARG A 117 21.39 -0.15 -9.76
N SER A 118 20.78 -0.74 -10.77
CA SER A 118 20.84 -2.15 -11.11
C SER A 118 21.06 -2.32 -12.61
N GLU A 119 21.38 -3.52 -13.02
CA GLU A 119 21.46 -3.94 -14.42
C GLU A 119 20.14 -3.68 -15.19
N HIS A 120 19.01 -3.57 -14.48
CA HIS A 120 17.69 -3.28 -15.04
C HIS A 120 17.41 -1.78 -15.25
N THR A 121 18.23 -0.90 -14.67
CA THR A 121 18.08 0.57 -14.78
C THR A 121 19.29 1.23 -15.45
N CYS A 122 20.45 0.57 -15.45
CA CYS A 122 21.66 0.97 -16.16
C CYS A 122 22.29 -0.27 -16.80
N PRO A 123 22.05 -0.52 -18.10
CA PRO A 123 22.55 -1.70 -18.79
C PRO A 123 24.08 -1.75 -18.73
N GLY A 124 24.66 -2.86 -18.25
CA GLY A 124 26.09 -3.16 -18.39
C GLY A 124 26.89 -3.41 -17.12
N GLU A 125 26.40 -3.08 -15.91
CA GLU A 125 27.12 -3.47 -14.68
C GLU A 125 26.16 -3.77 -13.50
N MET A 126 26.35 -4.94 -12.89
CA MET A 126 25.80 -5.25 -11.57
C MET A 126 26.49 -4.39 -10.50
N SER A 127 25.72 -3.78 -9.58
CA SER A 127 26.28 -2.84 -8.62
C SER A 127 27.37 -3.46 -7.74
N LYS A 128 28.43 -2.70 -7.49
CA LYS A 128 29.56 -3.16 -6.67
C LYS A 128 29.11 -3.57 -5.26
N SER A 129 28.16 -2.84 -4.69
CA SER A 129 27.54 -3.16 -3.39
C SER A 129 26.80 -4.49 -3.40
N TYR A 130 26.05 -4.80 -4.47
CA TYR A 130 25.39 -6.10 -4.59
C TYR A 130 26.40 -7.25 -4.74
N ARG A 131 27.48 -7.04 -5.51
CA ARG A 131 28.55 -8.04 -5.59
C ARG A 131 29.18 -8.31 -4.23
N LEU A 132 29.39 -7.27 -3.41
CA LEU A 132 29.87 -7.41 -2.04
C LEU A 132 28.89 -8.17 -1.15
N THR A 133 27.57 -7.90 -1.22
CA THR A 133 26.58 -8.67 -0.46
C THR A 133 26.58 -10.14 -0.86
N ARG A 134 26.79 -10.47 -2.15
CA ARG A 134 26.93 -11.86 -2.61
C ARG A 134 28.19 -12.55 -2.08
N ILE A 135 29.32 -11.84 -2.05
CA ILE A 135 30.54 -12.38 -1.44
C ILE A 135 30.34 -12.63 0.06
N ALA A 136 29.70 -11.72 0.77
CA ALA A 136 29.39 -11.89 2.20
C ALA A 136 28.42 -13.05 2.44
N GLN A 137 27.43 -13.26 1.56
CA GLN A 137 26.51 -14.39 1.63
C GLN A 137 27.21 -15.74 1.43
N ALA A 138 28.15 -15.83 0.48
CA ALA A 138 28.83 -17.09 0.14
C ALA A 138 29.86 -17.54 1.18
N ARG A 139 30.24 -16.66 2.11
CA ARG A 139 31.24 -16.94 3.17
C ARG A 139 30.61 -17.36 4.50
N ARG A 140 29.33 -17.74 4.48
CA ARG A 140 28.57 -18.21 5.65
C ARG A 140 28.46 -19.72 5.68
#